data_AF-R7Y7U5-F1
#
_entry.id   AF-R7Y7U5-F1
#
_cell.length_a   1.000
_cell.length_b   1.000
_cell.length_c   1.000
_cell.angle_alpha   90.00
_cell.angle_beta   90.00
_cell.angle_gamma   90.00
#
_symmetry.space_group_name_H-M   'P 1'
#
loop_
_entity.id
_entity.type
_entity.pdbx_description
1 polymer ?
#
loop_
_entity_poly.entity_id
_entity_poly.type
_entity_poly.pdbx_seq_one_letter_code
_entity_poly.pdbx_strand_id
1 'polypeptide(L)'
;MIVVGAGSHPQGGDDDASESTSLADMVEQPAKVMRIGTMIKQLLEEVRAAPLDDASRNRLREIHESSIRELEEGLAPELREELERLALPFSDDATPSDAELRIAQAQLVGWLEGLFHGIQTALFAQQMAARAQLEQMRQGALPPGMPAAGGGPGHSPGPGQYL
;
A
#
# COMPACT_ATOMS: atom_id res chain seq x y z
N MET A 1 -35.76 10.02 42.15
CA MET A 1 -34.64 11.00 42.09
C MET A 1 -33.41 10.22 42.50
N ILE A 2 -32.48 9.77 41.64
CA ILE A 2 -31.55 10.40 40.68
C ILE A 2 -31.21 9.27 39.64
N VAL A 3 -31.46 9.32 38.33
CA VAL A 3 -30.78 9.97 37.17
C VAL A 3 -29.40 9.40 36.79
N VAL A 4 -29.36 8.63 35.67
CA VAL A 4 -28.35 8.58 34.55
C VAL A 4 -26.96 7.96 34.87
N GLY A 5 -26.27 7.15 34.05
CA GLY A 5 -26.32 6.81 32.62
C GLY A 5 -25.09 7.35 31.86
N ALA A 6 -24.11 6.51 31.50
CA ALA A 6 -23.07 6.71 30.46
C ALA A 6 -21.99 5.62 30.68
N GLY A 7 -21.54 4.83 29.70
CA GLY A 7 -21.22 5.17 28.33
C GLY A 7 -19.70 5.15 28.19
N SER A 8 -19.11 3.97 28.01
CA SER A 8 -17.68 3.80 27.72
C SER A 8 -17.49 3.40 26.25
N HIS A 9 -17.25 4.43 25.44
CA HIS A 9 -16.48 4.55 24.20
C HIS A 9 -16.13 3.27 23.41
N PRO A 10 -16.52 3.17 22.11
CA PRO A 10 -15.81 2.29 21.19
C PRO A 10 -14.51 2.99 20.77
N GLN A 11 -13.38 2.48 21.24
CA GLN A 11 -12.05 2.78 20.69
C GLN A 11 -11.82 1.79 19.56
N GLY A 12 -11.83 2.25 18.31
CA GLY A 12 -11.65 1.38 17.14
C GLY A 12 -11.91 2.15 15.86
N GLY A 13 -10.91 2.90 15.39
CA GLY A 13 -11.02 3.67 14.16
C GLY A 13 -9.75 4.42 13.73
N ASP A 14 -8.86 4.75 14.68
CA ASP A 14 -7.67 5.56 14.38
C ASP A 14 -6.38 4.73 14.16
N ASP A 15 -6.28 3.50 14.69
CA ASP A 15 -5.05 2.70 14.61
C ASP A 15 -4.73 2.28 13.17
N ASP A 16 -5.74 1.81 12.42
CA ASP A 16 -5.62 1.31 11.04
C ASP A 16 -5.15 2.39 10.06
N ALA A 17 -5.62 3.63 10.23
CA ALA A 17 -5.23 4.77 9.38
C ALA A 17 -3.79 5.22 9.64
N SER A 18 -3.30 5.06 10.88
CA SER A 18 -1.94 5.40 11.26
C SER A 18 -0.92 4.38 10.73
N GLU A 19 -1.21 3.08 10.82
CA GLU A 19 -0.31 2.01 10.33
C GLU A 19 -0.11 2.07 8.81
N SER A 20 -1.16 2.41 8.08
CA SER A 20 -1.12 2.46 6.62
C SER A 20 -0.46 3.75 6.08
N THR A 21 -0.51 4.85 6.83
CA THR A 21 0.33 6.03 6.55
C THR A 21 1.79 5.69 6.82
N SER A 22 2.06 4.99 7.93
CA SER A 22 3.39 4.49 8.26
C SER A 22 3.95 3.55 7.19
N LEU A 23 3.13 2.73 6.53
CA LEU A 23 3.56 1.84 5.44
C LEU A 23 4.01 2.62 4.18
N ALA A 24 3.31 3.69 3.82
CA ALA A 24 3.72 4.54 2.70
C ALA A 24 5.03 5.31 3.01
N ASP A 25 5.22 5.67 4.28
CA ASP A 25 6.44 6.33 4.77
C ASP A 25 7.66 5.39 4.82
N MET A 26 7.46 4.06 4.71
CA MET A 26 8.58 3.11 4.66
C MET A 26 9.43 3.25 3.37
N VAL A 27 8.91 3.90 2.33
CA VAL A 27 9.63 4.14 1.07
C VAL A 27 9.85 5.63 0.89
N GLU A 28 11.00 6.10 1.37
CA GLU A 28 11.40 7.52 1.34
C GLU A 28 11.55 8.06 -0.09
N GLN A 29 12.00 7.23 -1.04
CA GLN A 29 12.19 7.63 -2.44
C GLN A 29 11.52 6.66 -3.43
N PRO A 30 10.17 6.68 -3.56
CA PRO A 30 9.44 5.70 -4.36
C PRO A 30 9.89 5.63 -5.82
N ALA A 31 10.12 6.79 -6.45
CA ALA A 31 10.55 6.85 -7.84
C ALA A 31 11.94 6.23 -8.07
N LYS A 32 12.87 6.41 -7.12
CA LYS A 32 14.22 5.83 -7.18
C LYS A 32 14.14 4.30 -7.06
N VAL A 33 13.42 3.82 -6.04
CA VAL A 33 13.24 2.38 -5.77
C VAL A 33 12.57 1.67 -6.95
N MET A 34 11.51 2.27 -7.53
CA MET A 34 10.84 1.70 -8.71
C MET A 34 11.77 1.61 -9.93
N ARG A 35 12.58 2.63 -10.18
CA ARG A 35 13.53 2.65 -11.30
C ARG A 35 14.58 1.56 -11.15
N ILE A 36 15.14 1.39 -9.95
CA ILE A 36 16.13 0.34 -9.65
C ILE A 36 15.49 -1.05 -9.74
N GLY A 37 14.30 -1.23 -9.16
CA GLY A 37 13.58 -2.51 -9.25
C GLY A 37 13.28 -2.93 -10.69
N THR A 38 12.89 -1.98 -11.54
CA THR A 38 12.69 -2.23 -12.98
C THR A 38 13.98 -2.64 -13.69
N MET A 39 15.10 -1.96 -13.38
CA MET A 39 16.41 -2.31 -13.91
C MET A 39 16.83 -3.73 -13.51
N ILE A 40 16.72 -4.08 -12.22
CA ILE A 40 17.00 -5.43 -11.69
C ILE A 40 16.14 -6.48 -12.41
N LYS A 41 14.85 -6.20 -12.62
CA LYS A 41 13.93 -7.10 -13.33
C LYS A 41 14.36 -7.35 -14.77
N GLN A 42 14.76 -6.31 -15.50
CA GLN A 42 15.26 -6.45 -16.87
C GLN A 42 16.55 -7.26 -16.92
N LEU A 43 17.49 -7.03 -15.98
CA LEU A 43 18.72 -7.81 -15.89
C LEU A 43 18.44 -9.29 -15.57
N LEU A 44 17.48 -9.58 -14.69
CA LEU A 44 17.04 -10.95 -14.42
C LEU A 44 16.50 -11.65 -15.68
N GLU A 45 15.75 -10.93 -16.52
CA GLU A 45 15.25 -11.45 -17.80
C GLU A 45 16.39 -11.76 -18.77
N GLU A 46 17.41 -10.89 -18.85
CA GLU A 46 18.60 -11.14 -19.68
C GLU A 46 19.37 -12.40 -19.26
N VAL A 47 19.61 -12.59 -17.95
CA VAL A 47 20.31 -13.80 -17.44
C VAL A 47 19.48 -15.07 -17.71
N ARG A 48 18.16 -14.96 -17.81
CA ARG A 48 17.28 -16.09 -18.17
C ARG A 48 17.28 -16.37 -19.68
N ALA A 49 17.58 -15.37 -20.50
CA ALA A 49 17.50 -15.47 -21.95
C ALA A 49 18.69 -16.23 -22.56
N ALA A 50 19.90 -16.03 -22.03
CA ALA A 50 21.10 -16.69 -22.53
C ALA A 50 22.17 -16.86 -21.42
N PRO A 51 23.07 -17.86 -21.55
CA PRO A 51 24.21 -18.00 -20.64
C PRO A 51 25.16 -16.81 -20.72
N LEU A 52 25.74 -16.42 -19.58
CA LEU A 52 26.68 -15.32 -19.49
C LEU A 52 28.13 -15.79 -19.42
N ASP A 53 29.04 -15.00 -20.00
CA ASP A 53 30.48 -15.18 -19.80
C ASP A 53 30.94 -14.63 -18.45
N ASP A 54 32.16 -14.98 -18.03
CA ASP A 54 32.70 -14.64 -16.72
C ASP A 54 32.78 -13.13 -16.50
N ALA A 55 33.08 -12.36 -17.55
CA ALA A 55 33.14 -10.91 -17.48
C ALA A 55 31.76 -10.29 -17.21
N SER A 56 30.72 -10.78 -17.90
CA SER A 56 29.34 -10.33 -17.71
C SER A 56 28.81 -10.71 -16.33
N ARG A 57 29.16 -11.90 -15.82
CA ARG A 57 28.78 -12.34 -14.47
C ARG A 57 29.42 -11.49 -13.37
N ASN A 58 30.70 -11.14 -13.50
CA ASN A 58 31.36 -10.23 -12.57
C ASN A 58 30.76 -8.82 -12.61
N ARG A 59 30.45 -8.31 -13.81
CA ARG A 59 29.76 -7.02 -13.93
C ARG A 59 28.37 -7.05 -13.30
N LEU A 60 27.63 -8.15 -13.45
CA LEU A 60 26.30 -8.28 -12.85
C LEU A 60 26.35 -8.39 -11.32
N ARG A 61 27.39 -9.02 -10.75
CA ARG A 61 27.67 -8.99 -9.31
C ARG A 61 27.83 -7.57 -8.80
N GLU A 62 28.68 -6.77 -9.45
CA GLU A 62 28.90 -5.37 -9.07
C GLU A 62 27.61 -4.53 -9.18
N ILE A 63 26.84 -4.74 -10.25
CA ILE A 63 25.53 -4.08 -10.42
C ILE A 63 24.57 -4.49 -9.29
N HIS A 64 24.54 -5.77 -8.90
CA HIS A 64 23.69 -6.25 -7.81
C HIS A 64 24.02 -5.55 -6.48
N GLU A 65 25.30 -5.54 -6.10
CA GLU A 65 25.76 -4.89 -4.86
C GLU A 65 25.49 -3.38 -4.87
N SER A 66 25.77 -2.71 -5.99
CA SER A 66 25.48 -1.29 -6.11
C SER A 66 23.98 -1.01 -6.06
N SER A 67 23.15 -1.89 -6.62
CA SER A 67 21.70 -1.72 -6.60
C SER A 67 21.13 -1.86 -5.18
N ILE A 68 21.66 -2.76 -4.36
CA ILE A 68 21.27 -2.90 -2.95
C ILE A 68 21.54 -1.59 -2.19
N ARG A 69 22.76 -1.04 -2.30
CA ARG A 69 23.11 0.23 -1.65
C ARG A 69 22.21 1.38 -2.10
N GLU A 70 21.94 1.46 -3.40
CA GLU A 70 21.05 2.49 -3.97
C GLU A 70 19.59 2.33 -3.53
N LEU A 71 19.13 1.09 -3.31
CA LEU A 71 17.81 0.78 -2.74
C LEU A 71 17.75 1.20 -1.28
N GLU A 72 18.76 0.88 -0.47
CA GLU A 72 18.83 1.25 0.94
C GLU A 72 18.62 2.76 1.13
N GLU A 73 19.30 3.60 0.33
CA GLU A 73 19.13 5.06 0.36
C GLU A 73 17.68 5.54 0.09
N GLY A 74 16.85 4.72 -0.53
CA GLY A 74 15.45 5.03 -0.85
C GLY A 74 14.42 4.41 0.10
N LEU A 75 14.86 3.64 1.09
CA LEU A 75 14.02 2.91 2.03
C LEU A 75 14.17 3.48 3.45
N ALA A 76 13.14 3.33 4.28
CA ALA A 76 13.21 3.63 5.71
C ALA A 76 14.13 2.64 6.45
N PRO A 77 14.67 3.01 7.64
CA PRO A 77 15.62 2.18 8.39
C PRO A 77 15.17 0.73 8.60
N GLU A 78 13.89 0.51 8.91
CA GLU A 78 13.33 -0.81 9.16
C GLU A 78 13.43 -1.72 7.93
N LEU A 79 13.14 -1.17 6.73
CA LEU A 79 13.26 -1.91 5.47
C LEU A 79 14.72 -2.07 5.02
N ARG A 80 15.61 -1.13 5.37
CA ARG A 80 17.05 -1.30 5.13
C ARG A 80 17.58 -2.51 5.90
N GLU A 81 17.28 -2.58 7.19
CA GLU A 81 17.69 -3.70 8.03
C GLU A 81 17.09 -5.03 7.56
N GLU A 82 15.84 -5.01 7.07
CA GLU A 82 15.23 -6.19 6.46
C GLU A 82 15.95 -6.62 5.18
N LEU A 83 16.22 -5.68 4.28
CA LEU A 83 16.92 -5.92 3.03
C LEU A 83 18.32 -6.50 3.29
N GLU A 84 19.09 -5.93 4.21
CA GLU A 84 20.43 -6.39 4.58
C GLU A 84 20.42 -7.83 5.13
N ARG A 85 19.41 -8.20 5.93
CA ARG A 85 19.28 -9.57 6.45
C ARG A 85 18.96 -10.60 5.37
N LEU A 86 18.25 -10.18 4.32
CA LEU A 86 17.79 -11.08 3.25
C LEU A 86 18.80 -11.15 2.09
N ALA A 87 19.46 -10.05 1.77
CA ALA A 87 20.37 -9.91 0.63
C ALA A 87 21.82 -10.24 1.03
N LEU A 88 22.13 -11.53 1.11
CA LEU A 88 23.49 -11.98 1.39
C LEU A 88 24.45 -11.63 0.23
N PRO A 89 25.64 -11.07 0.52
CA PRO A 89 26.61 -10.73 -0.51
C PRO A 89 27.18 -11.99 -1.18
N PHE A 90 27.61 -11.85 -2.43
CA PHE A 90 28.37 -12.88 -3.13
C PHE A 90 29.76 -13.04 -2.50
N SER A 91 30.39 -14.19 -2.72
CA SER A 91 31.79 -14.38 -2.34
C SER A 91 32.71 -13.50 -3.20
N ASP A 92 33.72 -12.90 -2.57
CA ASP A 92 34.76 -12.14 -3.26
C ASP A 92 35.75 -13.04 -4.00
N ASP A 93 35.88 -14.30 -3.57
CA ASP A 93 36.92 -15.23 -4.02
C ASP A 93 36.59 -15.94 -5.34
N ALA A 94 35.36 -15.82 -5.84
CA ALA A 94 34.92 -16.50 -7.05
C ALA A 94 33.88 -15.70 -7.85
N THR A 95 33.95 -15.81 -9.17
CA THR A 95 32.90 -15.32 -10.06
C THR A 95 31.61 -16.11 -9.80
N PRO A 96 30.47 -15.46 -9.50
CA PRO A 96 29.22 -16.17 -9.28
C PRO A 96 28.74 -16.86 -10.56
N SER A 97 27.98 -17.93 -10.39
CA SER A 97 27.34 -18.66 -11.49
C SER A 97 26.07 -17.94 -11.98
N ASP A 98 25.63 -18.27 -13.20
CA ASP A 98 24.34 -17.80 -13.74
C ASP A 98 23.17 -18.16 -12.83
N ALA A 99 23.25 -19.29 -12.12
CA ALA A 99 22.22 -19.73 -11.19
C ALA A 99 22.17 -18.84 -9.94
N GLU A 100 23.32 -18.55 -9.34
CA GLU A 100 23.42 -17.68 -8.17
C GLU A 100 22.94 -16.26 -8.51
N LEU A 101 23.36 -15.72 -9.65
CA LEU A 101 22.90 -14.41 -10.14
C LEU A 101 21.38 -14.38 -10.35
N ARG A 102 20.79 -15.42 -10.97
CA ARG A 102 19.33 -15.49 -11.15
C ARG A 102 18.58 -15.54 -9.82
N ILE A 103 19.07 -16.29 -8.84
CA ILE A 103 18.42 -16.39 -7.53
C ILE A 103 18.48 -15.06 -6.79
N ALA A 104 19.66 -14.43 -6.72
CA ALA A 104 19.82 -13.15 -6.02
C ALA A 104 18.97 -12.03 -6.64
N GLN A 105 18.97 -11.93 -7.98
CA GLN A 105 18.14 -10.94 -8.68
C GLN A 105 16.64 -11.24 -8.50
N ALA A 106 16.22 -12.51 -8.61
CA ALA A 106 14.82 -12.90 -8.40
C ALA A 106 14.34 -12.62 -6.96
N GLN A 107 15.21 -12.80 -5.97
CA GLN A 107 14.92 -12.47 -4.58
C GLN A 107 14.64 -10.97 -4.42
N LEU A 108 15.49 -10.10 -4.97
CA LEU A 108 15.27 -8.65 -4.92
C LEU A 108 14.00 -8.23 -5.66
N VAL A 109 13.76 -8.76 -6.88
CA VAL A 109 12.54 -8.46 -7.63
C VAL A 109 11.30 -8.88 -6.84
N GLY A 110 11.28 -10.10 -6.31
CA GLY A 110 10.13 -10.60 -5.56
C GLY A 110 9.87 -9.83 -4.27
N TRP A 111 10.92 -9.47 -3.54
CA TRP A 111 10.81 -8.67 -2.33
C TRP A 111 10.26 -7.26 -2.64
N LEU A 112 10.77 -6.60 -3.68
CA LEU A 112 10.29 -5.29 -4.12
C LEU A 112 8.83 -5.33 -4.61
N GLU A 113 8.47 -6.35 -5.40
CA GLU A 113 7.08 -6.56 -5.85
C GLU A 113 6.14 -6.75 -4.64
N GLY A 114 6.56 -7.52 -3.63
CA GLY A 114 5.83 -7.71 -2.38
C GLY A 114 5.65 -6.42 -1.59
N LEU A 115 6.72 -5.62 -1.43
CA LEU A 115 6.70 -4.33 -0.76
C LEU A 115 5.69 -3.37 -1.41
N PHE A 116 5.80 -3.17 -2.72
CA PHE A 116 4.89 -2.26 -3.44
C PHE A 116 3.44 -2.76 -3.41
N HIS A 117 3.22 -4.07 -3.51
CA HIS A 117 1.88 -4.64 -3.40
C HIS A 117 1.28 -4.42 -2.00
N GLY A 118 2.07 -4.58 -0.94
CA GLY A 118 1.66 -4.31 0.44
C GLY A 118 1.23 -2.85 0.64
N ILE A 119 2.05 -1.90 0.17
CA ILE A 119 1.74 -0.46 0.24
C ILE A 119 0.45 -0.13 -0.54
N GLN A 120 0.31 -0.64 -1.77
CA GLN A 120 -0.89 -0.42 -2.57
C GLN A 120 -2.14 -0.98 -1.91
N THR A 121 -2.04 -2.16 -1.29
CA THR A 121 -3.14 -2.82 -0.59
C THR A 121 -3.57 -2.00 0.63
N ALA A 122 -2.62 -1.52 1.42
CA ALA A 122 -2.90 -0.67 2.58
C ALA A 122 -3.55 0.67 2.18
N LEU A 123 -3.02 1.35 1.16
CA LEU A 123 -3.60 2.60 0.65
C LEU A 123 -5.01 2.42 0.08
N PHE A 124 -5.26 1.30 -0.61
CA PHE A 124 -6.59 0.98 -1.11
C PHE A 124 -7.58 0.74 0.05
N ALA A 125 -7.18 0.00 1.08
CA ALA A 125 -7.98 -0.25 2.26
C ALA A 125 -8.33 1.07 2.99
N GLN A 126 -7.35 1.97 3.19
CA GLN A 126 -7.59 3.31 3.73
C GLN A 126 -8.63 4.07 2.92
N GLN A 127 -8.50 4.11 1.59
CA GLN A 127 -9.40 4.86 0.73
C GLN A 127 -10.85 4.33 0.85
N MET A 128 -11.00 3.01 0.96
CA MET A 128 -12.31 2.38 1.16
C MET A 128 -12.90 2.69 2.53
N ALA A 129 -12.10 2.62 3.61
CA ALA A 129 -12.53 2.97 4.95
C ALA A 129 -12.96 4.44 5.06
N ALA A 130 -12.18 5.36 4.48
CA ALA A 130 -12.50 6.79 4.44
C ALA A 130 -13.81 7.06 3.67
N ARG A 131 -14.04 6.36 2.55
CA ARG A 131 -15.32 6.45 1.81
C ARG A 131 -16.50 5.97 2.65
N ALA A 132 -16.38 4.82 3.33
CA ALA A 132 -17.44 4.29 4.17
C ALA A 132 -17.78 5.23 5.34
N GLN A 133 -16.76 5.82 5.99
CA GLN A 133 -16.96 6.81 7.05
C GLN A 133 -17.71 8.05 6.53
N LEU A 134 -17.35 8.56 5.35
CA LEU A 134 -18.04 9.69 4.72
C LEU A 134 -19.50 9.37 4.40
N GLU A 135 -19.79 8.18 3.87
CA GLU A 135 -21.16 7.74 3.61
C GLU A 135 -21.98 7.61 4.90
N GLN A 136 -21.38 7.09 5.97
CA GLN A 136 -22.04 6.97 7.26
C GLN A 136 -22.33 8.33 7.90
N MET A 137 -21.42 9.30 7.78
CA MET A 137 -21.67 10.68 8.19
C MET A 137 -22.79 11.33 7.37
N ARG A 138 -22.86 11.08 6.06
CA ARG A 138 -23.94 11.58 5.21
C ARG A 138 -25.29 10.96 5.57
N GLN A 139 -25.32 9.68 5.93
CA GLN A 139 -26.54 9.00 6.39
C GLN A 139 -26.98 9.46 7.79
N GLY A 140 -26.03 9.72 8.70
CA GLY A 140 -26.31 10.24 10.04
C GLY A 140 -26.64 11.74 10.10
N ALA A 141 -26.24 12.52 9.10
CA ALA A 141 -26.55 13.95 8.98
C ALA A 141 -27.87 14.23 8.23
N LEU A 142 -28.58 13.21 7.75
CA LEU A 142 -29.94 13.37 7.24
C LEU A 142 -30.87 13.68 8.42
N PRO A 143 -31.53 14.86 8.45
CA PRO A 143 -32.38 15.26 9.57
C PRO A 143 -33.55 14.27 9.74
N PRO A 144 -33.79 13.74 10.97
CA PRO A 144 -34.98 12.96 11.23
C PRO A 144 -36.21 13.89 11.20
N GLY A 145 -37.05 13.73 10.17
CA GLY A 145 -38.42 14.23 10.18
C GLY A 145 -38.77 15.22 9.07
N MET A 146 -39.19 14.70 7.92
CA MET A 146 -40.55 15.02 7.50
C MET A 146 -41.41 13.79 7.81
N PRO A 147 -42.22 13.81 8.88
CA PRO A 147 -43.34 12.88 8.95
C PRO A 147 -44.24 13.17 7.75
N ALA A 148 -44.34 12.22 6.84
CA ALA A 148 -45.60 12.00 6.13
C ALA A 148 -46.60 11.57 7.21
N ALA A 149 -47.12 12.56 7.97
CA ALA A 149 -48.19 12.35 8.92
C ALA A 149 -49.38 11.81 8.13
N GLY A 150 -49.80 10.62 8.51
CA GLY A 150 -50.95 9.92 7.98
C GLY A 150 -52.23 10.74 8.07
N GLY A 151 -53.20 10.28 7.28
CA GLY A 151 -54.50 10.89 7.11
C GLY A 151 -55.26 11.17 8.40
N GLY A 152 -55.98 12.29 8.36
CA GLY A 152 -57.21 12.53 9.11
C GLY A 152 -58.31 12.95 8.11
N PRO A 153 -59.52 12.38 8.16
CA PRO A 153 -60.63 12.73 7.28
C PRO A 153 -61.30 14.02 7.77
N GLY A 154 -61.11 15.12 7.04
CA GLY A 154 -61.68 16.43 7.37
C GLY A 154 -62.23 17.13 6.15
N HIS A 155 -63.55 17.37 6.16
CA HIS A 155 -64.33 18.04 5.13
C HIS A 155 -63.89 19.50 4.89
N SER A 156 -63.84 19.93 3.63
CA SER A 156 -64.59 21.12 3.15
C SER A 156 -64.54 21.25 1.62
N PRO A 157 -65.70 21.34 0.93
CA PRO A 157 -65.78 21.63 -0.50
C PRO A 157 -65.85 23.15 -0.73
N GLY A 158 -65.06 23.67 -1.68
CA GLY A 158 -65.11 25.07 -2.11
C GLY A 158 -64.90 25.18 -3.62
N PRO A 159 -65.87 25.75 -4.38
CA PRO A 159 -65.83 25.80 -5.84
C PRO A 159 -64.98 26.98 -6.31
N GLY A 160 -64.15 26.78 -7.34
CA GLY A 160 -63.21 27.77 -7.84
C GLY A 160 -63.00 27.66 -9.34
N GLN A 161 -64.08 27.90 -10.08
CA GLN A 161 -64.18 28.16 -11.51
C GLN A 161 -63.17 29.22 -11.98
N TYR A 162 -62.22 28.90 -12.88
CA TYR A 162 -61.70 29.88 -13.86
C TYR A 162 -61.26 29.19 -15.18
N LEU A 163 -61.83 29.77 -16.23
CA LEU A 163 -61.64 29.72 -17.70
C LEU A 163 -60.36 29.08 -18.25
#